data_AF-E4Z583-F1
#
_entry.id   AF-E4Z583-F1
#
_cell.length_a   1.000
_cell.length_b   1.000
_cell.length_c   1.000
_cell.angle_alpha   90.00
_cell.angle_beta   90.00
_cell.angle_gamma   90.00
#
_symmetry.space_group_name_H-M   'P 1'
#
loop_
_entity.id
_entity.type
_entity.pdbx_description
1 polymer ?
#
loop_
_entity_poly.entity_id
_entity_poly.type
_entity_poly.pdbx_seq_one_letter_code
_entity_poly.pdbx_strand_id
1 'polypeptide(L)'
;ISFLMILLSISGIFYGSVIYQLENATNEKFGSIPDGIWWAIVTMSTIGYGDLHPTTPGGRIVGCFCALSGVLSFALPVPAILHKFQENSEKIDGKSTTDNALRRRFATPVQ
;
A
#
# COMPACT_ATOMS: atom_id res chain seq x y z
N ILE A 1 5.61 5.34 6.20
CA ILE A 1 4.15 5.30 5.99
C ILE A 1 3.62 6.64 5.49
N SER A 2 3.82 7.76 6.19
CA SER A 2 3.24 9.06 5.80
C SER A 2 3.65 9.52 4.39
N PHE A 3 4.93 9.34 4.01
CA PHE A 3 5.41 9.62 2.65
C PHE A 3 4.71 8.78 1.56
N LEU A 4 4.46 7.50 1.82
CA LEU A 4 3.77 6.61 0.88
C LEU A 4 2.29 6.97 0.72
N MET A 5 1.63 7.36 1.82
CA MET A 5 0.24 7.83 1.77
C MET A 5 0.12 9.10 0.93
N ILE A 6 1.09 10.03 1.04
CA ILE A 6 1.13 11.24 0.23
C ILE A 6 1.38 10.90 -1.25
N LEU A 7 2.32 10.00 -1.55
CA LEU A 7 2.58 9.55 -2.92
C LEU A 7 1.35 8.90 -3.56
N LEU A 8 0.64 8.04 -2.84
CA LEU A 8 -0.59 7.39 -3.32
C LEU A 8 -1.70 8.42 -3.60
N SER A 9 -1.88 9.41 -2.72
CA SER A 9 -2.88 10.47 -2.95
C SER A 9 -2.54 11.34 -4.16
N ILE A 10 -1.28 11.76 -4.31
CA ILE A 10 -0.86 12.62 -5.43
C ILE A 10 -0.96 11.88 -6.76
N SER A 11 -0.46 10.64 -6.83
CA SER A 11 -0.52 9.83 -8.05
C SER A 11 -1.95 9.45 -8.41
N GLY A 12 -2.81 9.16 -7.43
CA GLY A 12 -4.25 8.94 -7.66
C GLY A 12 -4.94 10.15 -8.29
N ILE A 13 -4.67 11.36 -7.78
CA ILE A 13 -5.21 12.60 -8.37
C ILE A 13 -4.67 12.81 -9.79
N PHE A 14 -3.38 12.58 -10.00
CA PHE A 14 -2.74 12.74 -11.31
C PHE A 14 -3.33 11.76 -12.35
N TYR A 15 -3.34 10.46 -12.06
CA TYR A 15 -3.91 9.45 -12.96
C TYR A 15 -5.40 9.63 -13.17
N GLY A 16 -6.15 10.00 -12.11
CA GLY A 16 -7.58 10.31 -12.21
C GLY A 16 -7.88 11.52 -13.09
N SER A 17 -7.02 12.54 -13.07
CA SER A 17 -7.18 13.71 -13.95
C SER A 17 -6.84 13.38 -15.41
N VAL A 18 -5.79 12.58 -15.64
CA VAL A 18 -5.36 12.16 -16.98
C VAL A 18 -6.41 11.24 -17.61
N ILE A 19 -6.94 10.27 -16.86
CA ILE A 19 -7.95 9.35 -17.37
C ILE A 19 -9.24 10.06 -17.73
N TYR A 20 -9.65 11.04 -16.91
CA TYR A 20 -10.82 11.87 -17.21
C TYR A 20 -10.62 12.60 -18.54
N GLN A 21 -9.47 13.23 -18.78
CA GLN A 21 -9.22 13.91 -20.06
C GLN A 21 -9.22 12.97 -21.27
N LEU A 22 -8.78 11.71 -21.09
CA LEU A 22 -8.75 10.72 -22.17
C LEU A 22 -10.11 10.06 -22.42
N GLU A 23 -10.92 9.88 -21.38
CA GLU A 23 -12.17 9.11 -21.44
C GLU A 23 -13.43 9.98 -21.51
N ASN A 24 -13.41 11.22 -21.04
CA ASN A 24 -14.60 12.09 -20.94
C ASN A 24 -15.33 12.27 -22.29
N ALA A 25 -14.62 12.22 -23.42
CA ALA A 25 -15.23 12.33 -24.75
C ALA A 25 -15.88 11.02 -25.26
N THR A 26 -15.56 9.88 -24.65
CA THR A 26 -15.88 8.54 -25.19
C THR A 26 -16.68 7.68 -24.21
N ASN A 27 -16.64 8.00 -22.93
CA ASN A 27 -17.21 7.20 -21.86
C ASN A 27 -18.00 8.09 -20.91
N GLU A 28 -19.33 7.99 -20.99
CA GLU A 28 -20.26 8.76 -20.13
C GLU A 28 -20.08 8.45 -18.64
N LYS A 29 -19.46 7.32 -18.28
CA LYS A 29 -19.15 6.98 -16.89
C LYS A 29 -18.05 7.86 -16.29
N PHE A 30 -17.19 8.46 -17.11
CA PHE A 30 -16.21 9.45 -16.67
C PHE A 30 -16.78 10.87 -16.82
N GLY A 31 -17.96 11.09 -16.22
CA GLY A 31 -18.70 12.34 -16.36
C GLY A 31 -18.12 13.51 -15.56
N SER A 32 -17.26 13.26 -14.57
CA SER A 32 -16.59 14.30 -13.80
C SER A 32 -15.21 13.86 -13.29
N ILE A 33 -14.37 14.85 -12.92
CA ILE A 33 -13.02 14.62 -12.36
C ILE A 33 -13.04 13.69 -11.13
N PRO A 34 -14.00 13.82 -10.17
CA PRO A 34 -14.06 12.91 -9.02
C PRO A 34 -14.24 11.43 -9.40
N ASP A 35 -14.92 11.14 -10.51
CA ASP A 35 -15.10 9.76 -10.99
C ASP A 35 -13.77 9.17 -11.47
N GLY A 36 -12.94 9.98 -12.13
CA GLY A 36 -11.58 9.63 -12.50
C GLY A 36 -10.69 9.37 -11.27
N ILE A 37 -10.82 10.20 -10.23
CA ILE A 37 -10.09 10.02 -8.96
C ILE A 37 -10.54 8.72 -8.26
N TRP A 38 -11.85 8.44 -8.22
CA TRP A 38 -12.39 7.19 -7.68
C TRP A 38 -11.78 5.98 -8.39
N TRP A 39 -11.81 5.97 -9.73
CA TRP A 39 -11.20 4.91 -10.52
C TRP A 39 -9.71 4.75 -10.23
N ALA A 40 -8.97 5.85 -10.12
CA ALA A 40 -7.54 5.81 -9.86
C ALA A 40 -7.24 5.22 -8.48
N ILE A 41 -7.97 5.62 -7.43
CA ILE A 41 -7.81 5.07 -6.06
C ILE A 41 -8.12 3.57 -6.04
N VAL A 42 -9.22 3.14 -6.66
CA VAL A 42 -9.64 1.73 -6.72
C VAL A 42 -8.64 0.87 -7.50
N THR A 43 -8.06 1.43 -8.57
CA THR A 43 -7.04 0.74 -9.38
C THR A 43 -5.70 0.64 -8.65
N MET A 44 -5.25 1.73 -8.03
CA MET A 44 -3.99 1.77 -7.29
C MET A 44 -4.01 0.91 -6.03
N SER A 45 -5.17 0.81 -5.37
CA SER A 45 -5.39 -0.11 -4.25
C SER A 45 -5.57 -1.57 -4.67
N THR A 46 -5.50 -1.87 -5.98
CA THR A 46 -5.68 -3.20 -6.56
C THR A 46 -7.06 -3.83 -6.29
N ILE A 47 -8.04 -3.03 -5.87
CA ILE A 47 -9.42 -3.51 -5.64
C ILE A 47 -10.09 -3.82 -6.98
N GLY A 48 -10.03 -2.87 -7.92
CA GLY A 48 -10.52 -3.07 -9.29
C GLY A 48 -12.00 -3.47 -9.38
N TYR A 49 -12.91 -2.70 -8.78
CA TYR A 49 -14.37 -2.99 -8.83
C TYR A 49 -14.92 -3.21 -10.24
N GLY A 50 -14.33 -2.55 -11.25
CA GLY A 50 -14.73 -2.67 -12.65
C GLY A 50 -15.99 -1.89 -13.03
N ASP A 51 -16.52 -1.10 -12.10
CA ASP A 51 -17.60 -0.14 -12.31
C ASP A 51 -17.23 0.93 -13.35
N LEU A 52 -16.01 1.47 -13.20
CA LEU A 52 -15.35 2.35 -14.15
C LEU A 52 -14.09 1.67 -14.69
N HIS A 53 -13.86 1.78 -15.99
CA HIS A 53 -12.63 1.32 -16.62
C HIS A 53 -12.39 2.09 -17.92
N PRO A 54 -11.12 2.38 -18.28
CA PRO A 54 -10.82 3.05 -19.52
C PRO A 54 -11.13 2.16 -20.71
N THR A 55 -11.76 2.77 -21.71
CA THR A 55 -12.14 2.13 -22.97
C THR A 55 -11.21 2.52 -24.10
N THR A 56 -10.63 3.73 -24.04
CA THR A 56 -9.72 4.28 -25.04
C THR A 56 -8.35 3.60 -25.00
N PRO A 57 -7.65 3.50 -26.14
CA PRO A 57 -6.29 2.96 -26.19
C PRO A 57 -5.32 3.72 -25.28
N GLY A 58 -5.42 5.06 -25.23
CA GLY A 58 -4.59 5.90 -24.37
C GLY A 58 -4.89 5.67 -22.89
N GLY A 59 -6.17 5.59 -22.52
CA GLY A 59 -6.59 5.34 -21.14
C GLY A 59 -6.13 3.98 -20.62
N ARG A 60 -6.11 2.94 -21.48
CA ARG A 60 -5.60 1.61 -21.10
C ARG A 60 -4.11 1.63 -20.77
N ILE A 61 -3.30 2.34 -21.56
CA ILE A 61 -1.86 2.50 -21.28
C ILE A 61 -1.66 3.19 -19.93
N VAL A 62 -2.39 4.28 -19.68
CA VAL A 62 -2.36 5.00 -18.39
C VAL A 62 -2.81 4.08 -17.24
N GLY A 63 -3.83 3.24 -17.46
CA GLY A 63 -4.28 2.24 -16.50
C GLY A 63 -3.22 1.22 -16.13
N CYS A 64 -2.43 0.75 -17.11
CA CYS A 64 -1.29 -0.14 -16.83
C CYS A 64 -0.24 0.54 -15.95
N PHE A 65 0.14 1.79 -16.26
CA PHE A 65 1.08 2.55 -15.43
C PHE A 65 0.53 2.84 -14.03
N CYS A 66 -0.76 3.16 -13.93
CA CYS A 66 -1.47 3.37 -12.67
C CYS A 66 -1.39 2.12 -11.78
N ALA A 67 -1.75 0.95 -12.31
CA ALA A 67 -1.69 -0.32 -11.58
C ALA A 67 -0.26 -0.67 -11.14
N LEU A 68 0.73 -0.54 -12.03
CA LEU A 68 2.14 -0.79 -11.70
C LEU A 68 2.63 0.14 -10.58
N SER A 69 2.30 1.42 -10.64
CA SER A 69 2.70 2.41 -9.62
C SER A 69 2.07 2.11 -8.24
N GLY A 70 0.82 1.63 -8.21
CA GLY A 70 0.15 1.19 -6.99
C GLY A 70 0.88 0.02 -6.34
N VAL A 71 1.14 -1.05 -7.10
CA VAL A 71 1.83 -2.26 -6.60
C VAL A 71 3.24 -1.91 -6.08
N LEU A 72 4.00 -1.08 -6.80
CA LEU A 72 5.31 -0.61 -6.35
C LEU A 72 5.24 0.18 -5.04
N SER A 73 4.18 0.95 -4.84
CA SER A 73 3.96 1.72 -3.60
C SER A 73 3.65 0.81 -2.41
N PHE A 74 2.99 -0.34 -2.62
CA PHE A 74 2.75 -1.35 -1.59
C PHE A 74 3.96 -2.26 -1.30
N ALA A 75 4.91 -2.37 -2.24
CA ALA A 75 6.10 -3.19 -2.06
C ALA A 75 7.04 -2.69 -0.95
N LEU A 76 7.07 -1.37 -0.68
CA LEU A 76 7.95 -0.75 0.31
C LEU A 76 7.46 -0.82 1.77
N PRO A 77 6.17 -0.58 2.11
CA PRO A 77 5.70 -0.60 3.50
C PRO A 77 5.59 -2.01 4.09
N VAL A 78 5.28 -3.03 3.29
CA VAL A 78 5.04 -4.40 3.78
C VAL A 78 6.30 -4.98 4.46
N PRO A 79 7.50 -4.95 3.84
CA PRO A 79 8.72 -5.39 4.51
C PRO A 79 9.08 -4.52 5.72
N ALA A 80 8.87 -3.20 5.65
CA ALA A 80 9.19 -2.30 6.76
C ALA A 80 8.36 -2.61 8.02
N ILE A 81 7.08 -2.98 7.84
CA ILE A 81 6.22 -3.44 8.93
C ILE A 81 6.71 -4.81 9.43
N LEU A 82 7.01 -5.75 8.54
CA LEU A 82 7.51 -7.08 8.91
C LEU A 82 8.81 -7.01 9.72
N HIS A 83 9.79 -6.20 9.30
CA HIS A 83 11.04 -6.00 10.04
C HIS A 83 10.81 -5.49 11.46
N LYS A 84 9.86 -4.57 11.65
CA LYS A 84 9.47 -4.10 13.00
C LYS A 84 8.84 -5.20 13.84
N PHE A 85 8.03 -6.06 13.23
CA PHE A 85 7.47 -7.23 13.92
C PHE A 85 8.56 -8.23 14.30
N GLN A 86 9.48 -8.55 13.39
CA GLN A 86 10.60 -9.45 13.65
C GLN A 86 11.49 -8.95 14.78
N GLU A 87 11.87 -7.67 14.76
CA GLU A 87 12.67 -7.05 15.82
C GLU A 87 11.94 -7.11 17.18
N ASN A 88 10.63 -6.88 17.20
CA ASN A 88 9.85 -6.98 18.44
C ASN A 88 9.72 -8.42 18.94
N SER A 89 9.58 -9.40 18.04
CA SER A 89 9.55 -10.82 18.39
C SER A 89 10.88 -11.31 18.96
N GLU A 90 12.00 -10.91 18.37
CA GLU A 90 13.35 -11.24 18.88
C GLU A 90 13.60 -10.63 20.26
N LYS A 91 13.16 -9.38 20.49
CA LYS A 91 13.24 -8.73 21.81
C LYS A 91 12.43 -9.47 22.87
N ILE A 92 11.26 -10.01 22.53
CA ILE A 92 10.42 -10.78 23.45
C ILE A 92 11.11 -12.10 23.81
N ASP A 93 11.69 -12.79 22.83
CA ASP A 93 12.38 -14.07 23.04
C ASP A 93 13.68 -13.90 23.87
N GLY A 94 14.49 -12.89 23.56
CA GLY A 94 15.72 -12.58 24.31
C GLY A 94 15.46 -12.17 25.77
N LYS A 95 14.36 -11.46 26.03
CA LYS A 95 13.98 -11.05 27.40
C LYS A 95 13.49 -12.25 28.21
N SER A 96 12.77 -13.19 27.58
CA SER A 96 12.31 -14.42 28.24
C SER A 96 13.47 -15.35 28.61
N THR A 97 14.45 -15.47 27.73
CA THR A 97 15.66 -16.29 27.97
C THR A 97 16.52 -15.70 29.08
N THR A 98 16.68 -14.37 29.10
CA THR A 98 17.45 -13.66 30.14
C THR A 98 16.77 -13.76 31.50
N ASP A 99 15.44 -13.58 31.58
CA ASP A 99 14.69 -13.73 32.84
C ASP A 99 14.78 -15.18 33.38
N ASN A 100 14.68 -16.17 32.49
CA ASN A 100 14.85 -17.58 32.84
C ASN A 100 16.28 -17.91 33.32
N ALA A 101 17.31 -17.33 32.70
CA ALA A 101 18.70 -17.51 33.13
C ALA A 101 18.97 -16.86 34.50
N LEU A 102 18.43 -15.67 34.75
CA LEU A 102 18.51 -15.01 36.06
C LEU A 102 17.80 -15.83 37.14
N ARG A 103 16.56 -16.27 36.88
CA ARG A 103 15.80 -17.13 37.81
C ARG A 103 16.56 -18.39 38.20
N ARG A 104 17.19 -19.07 37.23
CA ARG A 104 18.03 -20.25 37.52
C ARG A 104 19.24 -19.92 38.39
N ARG A 105 19.88 -18.77 38.16
CA ARG A 105 21.05 -18.33 38.94
C ARG A 105 20.70 -17.98 40.39
N PHE A 106 19.50 -17.48 40.66
CA PHE A 106 19.02 -17.20 42.02
C PHE A 106 18.34 -18.42 42.68
N ALA A 107 17.95 -19.44 41.91
CA ALA A 107 17.32 -20.67 42.43
C ALA A 107 18.30 -21.75 42.87
N THR A 108 19.59 -21.67 42.51
CA THR A 108 20.61 -22.54 43.08
C THR A 108 20.93 -22.08 44.51
N PRO A 109 20.66 -22.90 45.54
CA PRO A 109 20.95 -22.53 46.92
C PRO A 109 22.47 -22.40 47.08
N VAL A 110 22.90 -21.28 47.66
CA VAL A 110 24.27 -21.09 48.13
C VAL A 110 24.49 -22.12 49.24
N GLN A 111 25.25 -23.17 48.92
CA GLN A 111 25.84 -24.09 49.89
C GLN A 111 27.08 -23.43 50.48
#